data_AF-A0A379CAH7-F1
#
_entry.id   AF-A0A379CAH7-F1
#
_cell.length_a   1.000
_cell.length_b   1.000
_cell.length_c   1.000
_cell.angle_alpha   90.00
_cell.angle_beta   90.00
_cell.angle_gamma   90.00
#
_symmetry.space_group_name_H-M   'P 1'
#
loop_
_entity.id
_entity.type
_entity.pdbx_description
1 polymer ?
#
loop_
_entity_poly.entity_id
_entity_poly.type
_entity_poly.pdbx_seq_one_letter_code
_entity_poly.pdbx_strand_id
1 'polypeptide(L)' 'MKIINMIVMLILIMSLSGCMDTITRAWNGGPYISDKEKELYHICFEEVKKNYPISENSTERERLNWIKLIVQCEEEKSR' A
#
# COMPACT_ATOMS: atom_id res chain seq x y z
N MET A 1 -19.00 36.56 2.15
CA MET A 1 -19.74 35.27 1.95
C MET A 1 -19.07 34.36 0.93
N LYS A 2 -18.81 34.77 -0.32
CA LYS A 2 -18.17 33.90 -1.33
C LYS A 2 -16.77 33.38 -0.96
N ILE A 3 -15.92 34.23 -0.38
CA ILE A 3 -14.55 33.86 0.03
C ILE A 3 -14.55 32.89 1.22
N ILE A 4 -15.42 33.12 2.22
CA ILE A 4 -15.57 32.23 3.38
C ILE A 4 -16.01 30.84 2.92
N ASN A 5 -16.96 30.74 1.99
CA ASN A 5 -17.39 29.45 1.43
C ASN A 5 -16.26 28.73 0.67
N MET A 6 -15.41 29.46 -0.07
CA MET A 6 -14.24 28.86 -0.71
C MET A 6 -13.21 28.35 0.30
N ILE A 7 -12.96 29.09 1.37
CA ILE A 7 -12.03 28.68 2.44
C ILE A 7 -12.54 27.42 3.14
N VAL A 8 -13.83 27.36 3.48
CA VAL A 8 -14.45 26.18 4.10
C VAL A 8 -14.37 24.96 3.16
N MET A 9 -14.61 25.17 1.86
CA MET A 9 -14.51 24.09 0.87
C MET A 9 -13.07 23.54 0.75
N LEU A 10 -12.06 24.43 0.76
CA LEU A 10 -10.64 24.02 0.74
C LEU A 10 -10.25 23.25 2.00
N ILE A 11 -10.71 23.67 3.18
CA ILE A 11 -10.45 22.97 4.44
C ILE A 11 -11.06 21.57 4.42
N LEU A 12 -12.27 21.43 3.89
CA LEU A 12 -12.93 20.12 3.72
C LEU A 12 -12.13 19.22 2.76
N ILE A 13 -11.71 19.72 1.61
CA ILE A 13 -10.94 18.93 0.63
C ILE A 13 -9.60 18.48 1.22
N MET A 14 -8.88 19.35 1.92
CA MET A 14 -7.60 19.00 2.55
C MET A 14 -7.78 17.97 3.66
N SER A 15 -8.80 18.12 4.52
CA SER A 15 -9.10 17.14 5.57
C SER A 15 -9.53 15.78 4.99
N LEU A 16 -10.32 15.77 3.92
CA LEU A 16 -10.69 14.55 3.19
C LEU A 16 -9.47 13.81 2.62
N SER A 17 -8.45 14.52 2.13
CA SER A 17 -7.23 13.89 1.59
C SER A 17 -6.42 13.14 2.65
N GLY A 18 -6.29 13.69 3.86
CA GLY A 18 -5.61 13.01 4.98
C GLY A 18 -6.42 11.86 5.56
N CYS A 19 -7.75 11.95 5.53
CA CYS A 19 -8.63 10.88 5.98
C CYS A 19 -8.69 9.70 5.00
N MET A 20 -8.31 9.86 3.73
CA MET A 20 -8.50 8.83 2.71
C MET A 20 -7.73 7.54 3.01
N ASP A 21 -6.48 7.63 3.47
CA ASP A 21 -5.67 6.46 3.88
C ASP A 21 -6.32 5.76 5.08
N THR A 22 -6.79 6.53 6.07
CA THR A 22 -7.46 6.00 7.27
C THR A 22 -8.80 5.33 6.93
N ILE A 23 -9.61 5.94 6.05
CA ILE A 23 -10.90 5.39 5.60
C ILE A 23 -10.68 4.13 4.78
N THR A 24 -9.71 4.14 3.85
CA THR A 24 -9.36 2.98 3.03
C THR A 24 -8.87 1.83 3.89
N ARG A 25 -8.05 2.11 4.90
CA ARG A 25 -7.60 1.13 5.90
C ARG A 25 -8.77 0.57 6.72
N ALA A 26 -9.67 1.43 7.18
CA ALA A 26 -10.86 1.02 7.94
C ALA A 26 -11.79 0.12 7.11
N TRP A 27 -11.94 0.42 5.82
CA TRP A 27 -12.70 -0.40 4.88
C TRP A 27 -12.03 -1.74 4.55
N ASN A 28 -10.70 -1.76 4.40
CA ASN A 28 -9.95 -2.97 4.06
C ASN A 28 -9.58 -3.84 5.29
N GLY A 29 -9.87 -3.38 6.51
CA GLY A 29 -9.60 -4.12 7.75
C GLY A 29 -8.12 -4.34 8.07
N GLY A 30 -7.22 -3.57 7.46
CA GLY A 30 -5.77 -3.77 7.55
C GLY A 30 -5.10 -3.02 8.72
N PRO A 31 -3.94 -3.49 9.21
CA PRO A 31 -3.13 -2.75 10.17
C PRO A 31 -2.57 -1.46 9.54
N TYR A 32 -2.13 -0.52 10.39
CA TYR A 32 -1.33 0.60 9.91
C TYR A 32 0.03 0.08 9.46
N ILE A 33 0.44 0.47 8.26
CA ILE A 33 1.76 0.19 7.69
C ILE A 33 2.46 1.54 7.58
N SER A 34 3.64 1.66 8.18
CA SER A 34 4.47 2.87 8.11
C SER A 34 4.96 3.11 6.68
N ASP A 35 5.31 4.36 6.35
CA ASP A 35 5.85 4.70 5.03
C ASP A 35 7.12 3.87 4.69
N LYS A 36 7.94 3.58 5.71
CA LYS A 36 9.12 2.71 5.57
C LYS A 36 8.73 1.29 5.16
N GLU A 37 7.71 0.72 5.78
CA GLU A 37 7.21 -0.62 5.43
C GLU A 37 6.56 -0.63 4.04
N LYS A 38 5.83 0.43 3.67
CA LYS A 38 5.27 0.59 2.31
C LYS A 38 6.38 0.63 1.25
N GLU A 39 7.43 1.40 1.49
CA GLU A 39 8.58 1.50 0.59
C GLU A 39 9.33 0.16 0.48
N LEU A 40 9.54 -0.51 1.62
CA LEU A 40 10.19 -1.82 1.65
C LEU A 40 9.40 -2.87 0.87
N TYR A 41 8.08 -2.92 1.05
CA TYR A 41 7.18 -3.77 0.26
C TYR A 41 7.33 -3.50 -1.23
N HIS A 42 7.32 -2.23 -1.64
CA HIS A 42 7.47 -1.86 -3.06
C HIS A 42 8.80 -2.33 -3.66
N ILE A 43 9.91 -2.17 -2.92
CA ILE A 43 11.23 -2.65 -3.36
C ILE A 43 11.22 -4.17 -3.54
N CYS A 44 10.73 -4.91 -2.53
CA CYS A 44 10.70 -6.36 -2.56
C CYS A 44 9.74 -6.91 -3.62
N PHE A 45 8.58 -6.27 -3.80
CA PHE A 45 7.63 -6.62 -4.84
C PHE A 45 8.27 -6.51 -6.24
N GLU A 46 8.94 -5.39 -6.54
CA GLU A 46 9.58 -5.21 -7.85
C GLU A 46 10.79 -6.15 -8.05
N GLU A 47 11.56 -6.43 -6.99
CA GLU A 47 12.67 -7.38 -7.03
C GLU A 47 12.17 -8.81 -7.32
N VAL A 48 11.16 -9.28 -6.58
CA VAL A 48 10.57 -10.61 -6.76
C VAL A 48 9.87 -10.70 -8.10
N LYS A 49 9.14 -9.67 -8.55
CA LYS A 49 8.49 -9.63 -9.87
C LYS A 49 9.49 -9.74 -11.02
N LYS A 50 10.64 -9.09 -10.89
CA LYS A 50 11.70 -9.12 -11.91
C LYS A 50 12.38 -10.50 -11.98
N ASN A 51 12.65 -11.10 -10.83
CA ASN A 51 13.39 -12.37 -10.74
C ASN A 51 12.50 -13.62 -10.90
N TYR A 52 11.25 -13.51 -10.47
CA TYR A 52 10.26 -14.58 -10.43
C TYR A 52 8.92 -14.09 -11.01
N PRO A 53 8.82 -13.82 -12.32
CA PRO A 53 7.57 -13.39 -12.92
C PRO A 53 6.50 -14.46 -12.73
N ILE A 54 5.30 -14.05 -12.29
CA ILE A 54 4.15 -14.95 -12.13
C ILE A 54 3.14 -14.71 -13.26
N SER A 55 2.60 -15.80 -13.81
CA SER A 55 1.57 -15.77 -14.87
C SER A 55 0.21 -15.36 -14.30
N GLU A 56 -0.63 -14.71 -15.09
CA GLU A 56 -2.03 -14.45 -14.72
C GLU A 56 -2.80 -15.75 -14.45
N ASN A 57 -2.44 -16.83 -15.15
CA ASN A 57 -3.03 -18.17 -15.00
C ASN A 57 -2.40 -19.00 -13.88
N SER A 58 -1.54 -18.40 -13.05
CA SER A 58 -0.92 -19.09 -11.92
C SER A 58 -1.97 -19.65 -10.96
N THR A 59 -1.71 -20.84 -10.45
CA THR A 59 -2.47 -21.42 -9.35
C THR A 59 -2.36 -20.60 -8.08
N GLU A 60 -3.32 -20.77 -7.17
CA GLU A 60 -3.28 -20.15 -5.85
C GLU A 60 -1.99 -20.49 -5.09
N ARG A 61 -1.52 -21.74 -5.19
CA ARG A 61 -0.26 -22.18 -4.57
C ARG A 61 0.95 -21.40 -5.08
N GLU A 62 1.02 -21.18 -6.39
CA GLU A 62 2.11 -20.39 -6.99
C GLU A 62 2.07 -18.95 -6.52
N ARG A 63 0.87 -18.35 -6.43
CA ARG A 63 0.69 -16.99 -5.88
C ARG A 63 1.11 -16.91 -4.42
N LEU A 64 0.75 -17.90 -3.60
CA LEU A 64 1.17 -17.96 -2.20
C LEU A 64 2.68 -18.12 -2.04
N ASN A 65 3.32 -18.94 -2.88
CA ASN A 65 4.77 -19.06 -2.88
C ASN A 65 5.45 -17.76 -3.32
N TRP A 66 4.87 -17.06 -4.29
CA TRP A 66 5.35 -15.76 -4.73
C TRP A 66 5.26 -14.70 -3.63
N ILE A 67 4.15 -14.66 -2.88
CA ILE A 67 3.99 -13.79 -1.72
C ILE A 67 5.03 -14.12 -0.64
N LYS A 68 5.32 -15.41 -0.39
CA LYS A 68 6.36 -15.80 0.58
C LYS A 68 7.74 -15.26 0.20
N LEU A 69 8.09 -15.21 -1.09
CA LEU A 69 9.36 -14.62 -1.53
C LEU A 69 9.43 -13.12 -1.22
N ILE A 70 8.32 -12.40 -1.35
CA ILE A 70 8.25 -10.98 -0.98
C ILE A 70 8.47 -10.81 0.52
N VAL A 71 7.76 -11.58 1.34
CA VAL A 71 7.89 -11.52 2.81
C VAL A 71 9.32 -11.85 3.24
N GLN A 72 9.96 -12.85 2.64
CA GLN A 72 11.36 -13.18 2.90
C GLN A 72 12.29 -12.02 2.56
N CYS A 73 12.09 -11.36 1.42
CA CYS A 73 12.87 -10.19 1.05
C CYS A 73 12.71 -9.04 2.07
N GLU A 74 11.50 -8.81 2.58
CA GLU A 74 11.25 -7.80 3.61
C GLU A 74 11.98 -8.14 4.92
N GLU A 75 11.91 -9.40 5.37
CA GLU A 75 12.61 -9.89 6.55
C GLU A 75 14.15 -9.77 6.42
N GLU A 76 14.69 -10.05 5.24
CA GLU A 76 16.12 -9.95 4.97
C GLU A 76 16.62 -8.50 4.96
N LYS A 77 15.86 -7.59 4.37
CA LYS A 77 16.25 -6.17 4.23
C LYS A 77 15.87 -5.30 5.42
N SER A 78 15.01 -5.79 6.32
CA SER A 78 14.66 -5.10 7.57
C SER A 78 15.65 -5.35 8.71
N ARG A 79 16.52 -6.36 8.57
CA ARG A 79 17.62 -6.69 9.50
C ARG A 79 18.85 -5.84 9.24
#